data_AF-A0A5N7JNK9-F1
#
_entry.id   AF-A0A5N7JNK9-F1
#
_cell.length_a   1.000
_cell.length_b   1.000
_cell.length_c   1.000
_cell.angle_alpha   90.00
_cell.angle_beta   90.00
_cell.angle_gamma   90.00
#
_symmetry.space_group_name_H-M   'P 1'
#
loop_
_entity.id
_entity.type
_entity.pdbx_description
1 polymer ?
#
loop_
_entity_poly.entity_id
_entity_poly.type
_entity_poly.pdbx_seq_one_letter_code
_entity_poly.pdbx_strand_id
1 'polypeptide(L)'
;MPFLDLQDVGSLEVLRSRLTVDGLDGPSHSGNWIIRYSEDRILMLGLLRSSDNRYRMATGGNFNVYAYEPELLHNVPSDGAEVSLYELKRGGECLEELDWAPDEEYIKRILRAMAGAHDPRADTVIDWLKRYADEATGQVGASVVDSLAAQQNARSGELAKRLMADKELLEELTEALLADPRLRSRLESETQAIAEQERESIFISLSGELEREFTTLREQRLLEIDSELKLLEAAQREALSLQFNQEEASNLLVVNDRIAARQVEMECELEAQRDNLQRGLDILAAQRESIIVELETLSTQIEDLQTNLSDLRSLESQSVEEITRLQEEAASIHVPKSVKLESVLRFNPPQIVPVLSIGEMQQVIMNCMLLTPEGKERMSQFLALMLAGEVPVIHGLETQDFLLTAETLLSSGRSMRLEADPTVITFEDLWLRAGTQLPTSLTHGLEIASGRSPATVLAVIEHAERSGARFWLPALADRARRGELPRRFLVCTTIEDEDCDEAQAIRSQAPWLDVTGTITPAGSALALIVFAPANVRQLDPGERTEDISPAVVAVARVANQLTLVNSLRLARAATEWIRLNPGNQYEQIPAALTEFFINQSGQSGRMKSKS
;
A
#
# COMPACT_ATOMS: atom_id res chain seq x y z
N MET A 1 44.79 -37.17 -47.67
CA MET A 1 44.21 -38.09 -48.68
C MET A 1 43.00 -37.42 -49.31
N PRO A 2 42.68 -37.66 -50.59
CA PRO A 2 41.48 -37.07 -51.22
C PRO A 2 40.22 -37.39 -50.41
N PHE A 3 39.39 -36.37 -50.20
CA PHE A 3 38.18 -36.41 -49.38
C PHE A 3 36.93 -36.26 -50.24
N LEU A 4 35.89 -37.03 -49.92
CA LEU A 4 34.59 -36.97 -50.56
C LEU A 4 33.48 -36.97 -49.50
N ASP A 5 32.57 -36.00 -49.59
CA ASP A 5 31.40 -35.94 -48.71
C ASP A 5 30.17 -36.57 -49.37
N LEU A 6 29.62 -37.61 -48.75
CA LEU A 6 28.43 -38.36 -49.17
C LEU A 6 27.40 -38.46 -48.02
N GLN A 7 27.37 -37.47 -47.12
CA GLN A 7 26.43 -37.41 -45.99
C GLN A 7 24.94 -37.54 -46.42
N ASP A 8 24.58 -37.08 -47.62
CA ASP A 8 23.21 -37.10 -48.14
C ASP A 8 22.66 -38.50 -48.49
N VAL A 9 23.50 -39.55 -48.42
CA VAL A 9 23.12 -40.91 -48.85
C VAL A 9 22.40 -41.72 -47.76
N GLY A 10 22.40 -41.23 -46.50
CA GLY A 10 21.46 -41.61 -45.44
C GLY A 10 21.58 -43.02 -44.83
N SER A 11 21.94 -44.06 -45.57
CA SER A 11 22.12 -45.42 -45.03
C SER A 11 23.36 -46.13 -45.57
N LEU A 12 23.95 -47.01 -44.74
CA LEU A 12 25.14 -47.81 -45.09
C LEU A 12 24.91 -48.76 -46.27
N GLU A 13 23.69 -49.27 -46.43
CA GLU A 13 23.32 -50.17 -47.53
C GLU A 13 23.24 -49.44 -48.87
N VAL A 14 22.70 -48.21 -48.87
CA VAL A 14 22.63 -47.36 -50.07
C VAL A 14 24.02 -46.83 -50.42
N LEU A 15 24.87 -46.55 -49.42
CA LEU A 15 26.29 -46.24 -49.63
C LEU A 15 27.02 -47.43 -50.27
N ARG A 16 26.79 -48.66 -49.78
CA ARG A 16 27.37 -49.90 -50.34
C ARG A 16 26.92 -50.10 -51.79
N SER A 17 25.62 -50.01 -52.08
CA SER A 17 25.12 -50.17 -53.45
C SER A 17 25.69 -49.11 -54.39
N ARG A 18 25.80 -47.86 -53.94
CA ARG A 18 26.33 -46.75 -54.75
C ARG A 18 27.83 -46.90 -55.04
N LEU A 19 28.62 -47.39 -54.09
CA LEU A 19 30.07 -47.60 -54.23
C LEU A 19 30.45 -48.91 -54.95
N THR A 20 29.56 -49.91 -54.97
CA THR A 20 29.82 -51.23 -55.59
C THR A 20 29.14 -51.40 -56.95
N VAL A 21 27.90 -50.91 -57.11
CA VAL A 21 27.05 -51.13 -58.30
C VAL A 21 26.96 -49.88 -59.18
N ASP A 22 26.57 -48.72 -58.63
CA ASP A 22 26.23 -47.54 -59.43
C ASP A 22 27.45 -46.71 -59.88
N GLY A 23 28.49 -46.65 -59.03
CA GLY A 23 29.71 -45.89 -59.24
C GLY A 23 29.58 -44.38 -58.99
N LEU A 24 30.71 -43.73 -58.70
CA LEU A 24 30.79 -42.29 -58.45
C LEU A 24 31.41 -41.54 -59.64
N ASP A 25 30.85 -40.38 -59.96
CA ASP A 25 31.42 -39.43 -60.91
C ASP A 25 32.40 -38.49 -60.17
N GLY A 26 33.67 -38.43 -60.56
CA GLY A 26 34.66 -37.64 -59.81
C GLY A 26 35.97 -37.33 -60.56
N PRO A 27 36.72 -36.30 -60.13
CA PRO A 27 37.93 -35.83 -60.83
C PRO A 27 39.16 -36.75 -60.60
N SER A 28 39.53 -37.44 -61.68
CA SER A 28 40.89 -37.85 -62.09
C SER A 28 41.91 -38.44 -61.09
N HIS A 29 41.51 -39.12 -60.00
CA HIS A 29 42.48 -39.82 -59.13
C HIS A 29 41.96 -41.18 -58.62
N SER A 30 42.55 -42.26 -59.12
CA SER A 30 42.39 -43.61 -58.55
C SER A 30 43.35 -43.82 -57.37
N GLY A 31 42.88 -44.33 -56.24
CA GLY A 31 43.70 -44.50 -55.04
C GLY A 31 42.85 -44.60 -53.77
N ASN A 32 43.45 -44.35 -52.60
CA ASN A 32 42.72 -44.33 -51.33
C ASN A 32 42.05 -42.98 -51.11
N TRP A 33 40.75 -43.03 -50.83
CA TRP A 33 39.87 -41.90 -50.56
C TRP A 33 39.33 -41.99 -49.14
N ILE A 34 39.08 -40.83 -48.55
CA ILE A 34 38.37 -40.71 -47.29
C ILE A 34 36.94 -40.24 -47.62
N ILE A 35 35.96 -41.07 -47.26
CA ILE A 35 34.55 -40.85 -47.58
C ILE A 35 33.79 -40.60 -46.29
N ARG A 36 33.12 -39.45 -46.19
CA ARG A 36 32.18 -39.14 -45.11
C ARG A 36 30.79 -39.61 -45.51
N TYR A 37 30.15 -40.41 -44.67
CA TYR A 37 28.80 -40.94 -44.93
C TYR A 37 27.78 -40.57 -43.85
N SER A 38 28.24 -40.10 -42.69
CA SER A 38 27.42 -39.59 -41.60
C SER A 38 28.09 -38.35 -41.01
N GLU A 39 27.38 -37.63 -40.14
CA GLU A 39 27.83 -36.36 -39.58
C GLU A 39 29.18 -36.47 -38.86
N ASP A 40 29.42 -37.61 -38.21
CA ASP A 40 30.53 -37.88 -37.30
C ASP A 40 31.44 -39.04 -37.75
N ARG A 41 31.22 -39.65 -38.93
CA ARG A 41 31.91 -40.88 -39.35
C ARG A 41 32.50 -40.82 -40.75
N ILE A 42 33.74 -41.29 -40.88
CA ILE A 42 34.47 -41.44 -42.14
C ILE A 42 35.00 -42.86 -42.36
N LEU A 43 35.13 -43.23 -43.63
CA LEU A 43 35.67 -44.51 -44.11
C LEU A 43 36.86 -44.25 -45.03
N MET A 44 37.88 -45.12 -44.96
CA MET A 44 39.00 -45.09 -45.91
C MET A 44 38.85 -46.23 -46.91
N LEU A 45 38.66 -45.91 -48.20
CA LEU A 45 38.40 -46.88 -49.25
C LEU A 45 39.29 -46.65 -50.48
N GLY A 46 39.77 -47.73 -51.09
CA GLY A 46 40.43 -47.68 -52.38
C GLY A 46 39.41 -47.59 -53.51
N LEU A 47 39.42 -46.51 -54.30
CA LEU A 47 38.56 -46.33 -55.48
C LEU A 47 39.36 -46.53 -56.76
N LEU A 48 38.87 -47.41 -57.64
CA LEU A 48 39.39 -47.66 -58.98
C LEU A 48 38.40 -47.19 -60.03
N ARG A 49 38.92 -46.73 -61.17
CA ARG A 49 38.10 -46.31 -62.31
C ARG A 49 37.68 -47.53 -63.11
N SER A 50 36.38 -47.76 -63.22
CA SER A 50 35.76 -48.83 -64.01
C SER A 50 35.66 -48.43 -65.49
N SER A 51 35.38 -49.40 -66.37
CA SER A 51 35.32 -49.23 -67.83
C SER A 51 34.24 -48.25 -68.31
N ASP A 52 33.21 -48.02 -67.49
CA ASP A 52 32.13 -47.05 -67.67
C ASP A 52 32.49 -45.63 -67.19
N ASN A 53 33.78 -45.39 -66.91
CA ASN A 53 34.32 -44.10 -66.50
C ASN A 53 33.93 -43.62 -65.09
N ARG A 54 33.27 -44.49 -64.31
CA ARG A 54 32.87 -44.24 -62.92
C ARG A 54 33.84 -44.89 -61.94
N TYR A 55 33.96 -44.30 -60.75
CA TYR A 55 34.79 -44.84 -59.68
C TYR A 55 34.00 -45.82 -58.82
N ARG A 56 34.57 -47.02 -58.63
CA ARG A 56 34.00 -48.08 -57.79
C ARG A 56 35.07 -48.59 -56.83
N MET A 57 34.64 -49.22 -55.75
CA MET A 57 35.54 -49.79 -54.76
C MET A 57 36.43 -50.90 -55.36
N ALA A 58 37.73 -50.90 -55.03
CA ALA A 58 38.73 -51.78 -55.61
C ALA A 58 38.59 -53.26 -55.21
N THR A 59 38.21 -53.54 -53.97
CA THR A 59 38.04 -54.89 -53.39
C THR A 59 37.14 -54.81 -52.17
N GLY A 60 36.18 -55.73 -52.01
CA GLY A 60 35.37 -55.87 -50.79
C GLY A 60 36.17 -56.57 -49.71
N GLY A 61 36.21 -56.00 -48.50
CA GLY A 61 36.93 -56.55 -47.36
C GLY A 61 36.52 -55.83 -46.08
N ASN A 62 37.32 -56.01 -45.03
CA ASN A 62 37.09 -55.35 -43.74
C ASN A 62 37.56 -53.89 -43.82
N PHE A 63 36.71 -52.96 -43.42
CA PHE A 63 36.96 -51.52 -43.42
C PHE A 63 36.82 -50.95 -42.03
N ASN A 64 37.73 -50.08 -41.66
CA ASN A 64 37.71 -49.40 -40.37
C ASN A 64 36.99 -48.06 -40.50
N VAL A 65 36.06 -47.82 -39.58
CA VAL A 65 35.36 -46.55 -39.39
C VAL A 65 36.13 -45.70 -38.40
N TYR A 66 36.35 -44.44 -38.75
CA TYR A 66 37.00 -43.45 -37.89
C TYR A 66 36.06 -42.28 -37.62
N ALA A 67 36.29 -41.59 -36.50
CA ALA A 67 35.60 -40.33 -36.20
C ALA A 67 35.99 -39.24 -37.21
N TYR A 68 35.00 -38.48 -37.67
CA TYR A 68 35.23 -37.31 -38.50
C TYR A 68 35.58 -36.10 -37.62
N GLU A 69 36.75 -35.50 -37.84
CA GLU A 69 37.17 -34.27 -37.21
C GLU A 69 37.32 -33.19 -38.29
N PRO A 70 36.46 -32.16 -38.31
CA PRO A 70 36.46 -31.15 -39.37
C PRO A 70 37.76 -30.32 -39.42
N GLU A 71 38.54 -30.29 -38.33
CA GLU A 71 39.82 -29.58 -38.22
C GLU A 71 40.94 -30.21 -39.08
N LEU A 72 40.79 -31.47 -39.51
CA LEU A 72 41.78 -32.21 -40.29
C LEU A 72 41.54 -32.16 -41.80
N LEU A 73 40.54 -31.39 -42.23
CA LEU A 73 40.23 -31.14 -43.63
C LEU A 73 40.99 -29.92 -44.16
N HIS A 74 41.78 -30.12 -45.21
CA HIS A 74 42.56 -29.09 -45.87
C HIS A 74 42.13 -28.96 -47.33
N ASN A 75 41.71 -27.78 -47.76
CA ASN A 75 41.41 -27.51 -49.16
C ASN A 75 42.67 -26.94 -49.83
N VAL A 76 43.17 -27.64 -50.84
CA VAL A 76 44.36 -27.22 -51.59
C VAL A 76 43.94 -26.84 -53.01
N PRO A 77 44.29 -25.64 -53.49
CA PRO A 77 44.04 -25.27 -54.87
C PRO A 77 44.98 -26.05 -55.81
N SER A 78 44.41 -26.78 -56.76
CA SER A 78 45.14 -27.47 -57.84
C SER A 78 44.61 -26.99 -59.19
N ASP A 79 45.46 -26.98 -60.22
CA ASP A 79 45.13 -26.47 -61.57
C ASP A 79 43.87 -27.16 -62.13
N GLY A 80 42.72 -26.50 -61.96
CA GLY A 80 41.42 -26.89 -62.52
C GLY A 80 40.32 -27.33 -61.54
N ALA A 81 40.60 -27.57 -60.25
CA ALA A 81 39.59 -27.85 -59.22
C ALA A 81 40.13 -27.69 -57.79
N GLU A 82 39.29 -27.24 -56.85
CA GLU A 82 39.59 -27.32 -55.41
C GLU A 82 39.61 -28.80 -54.99
N VAL A 83 40.74 -29.27 -54.44
CA VAL A 83 40.87 -30.64 -53.95
C VAL A 83 40.86 -30.61 -52.43
N SER A 84 39.84 -31.22 -51.84
CA SER A 84 39.78 -31.46 -50.40
C SER A 84 40.65 -32.64 -50.02
N LEU A 85 41.60 -32.41 -49.12
CA LEU A 85 42.52 -33.41 -48.58
C LEU A 85 42.30 -33.54 -47.07
N TYR A 86 42.04 -34.74 -46.59
CA TYR A 86 41.88 -35.04 -45.17
C TYR A 86 43.13 -35.75 -44.61
N GLU A 87 43.63 -35.29 -43.47
CA GLU A 87 44.78 -35.87 -42.78
C GLU A 87 44.32 -36.87 -41.69
N LEU A 88 44.53 -38.17 -41.91
CA LEU A 88 44.21 -39.18 -40.91
C LEU A 88 45.35 -39.26 -39.87
N LYS A 89 45.06 -38.98 -38.59
CA LYS A 89 46.02 -39.11 -37.48
C LYS A 89 46.56 -40.55 -37.40
N ARG A 90 47.89 -40.74 -37.43
CA ARG A 90 48.52 -42.05 -37.24
C ARG A 90 48.27 -42.54 -35.81
N GLY A 91 47.35 -43.50 -35.64
CA GLY A 91 46.98 -44.08 -34.34
C GLY A 91 45.57 -43.76 -33.84
N GLY A 92 44.68 -43.22 -34.69
CA GLY A 92 43.27 -43.02 -34.33
C GLY A 92 42.57 -44.34 -33.98
N GLU A 93 41.79 -44.34 -32.89
CA GLU A 93 40.99 -45.49 -32.47
C GLU A 93 39.99 -45.85 -33.57
N CYS A 94 40.02 -47.11 -33.99
CA CYS A 94 39.00 -47.67 -34.88
C CYS A 94 37.69 -47.76 -34.08
N LEU A 95 36.65 -47.06 -34.52
CA LEU A 95 35.35 -47.07 -33.85
C LEU A 95 34.59 -48.37 -34.15
N GLU A 96 34.69 -48.86 -35.39
CA GLU A 96 33.91 -49.99 -35.87
C GLU A 96 34.61 -50.64 -37.07
N GLU A 97 34.63 -51.98 -37.15
CA GLU A 97 35.13 -52.74 -38.29
C GLU A 97 33.94 -53.27 -39.10
N LEU A 98 33.74 -52.77 -40.32
CA LEU A 98 32.67 -53.16 -41.23
C LEU A 98 33.18 -54.21 -42.22
N ASP A 99 32.52 -55.36 -42.30
CA ASP A 99 32.83 -56.41 -43.29
C ASP A 99 31.87 -56.30 -44.49
N TRP A 100 32.41 -55.90 -45.64
CA TRP A 100 31.69 -55.88 -46.92
C TRP A 100 32.23 -56.91 -47.92
N ALA A 101 32.85 -57.99 -47.42
CA ALA A 101 33.25 -59.11 -48.26
C ALA A 101 32.03 -59.70 -49.00
N PRO A 102 32.19 -60.13 -50.28
CA PRO A 102 31.14 -60.85 -50.98
C PRO A 102 30.83 -62.17 -50.26
N ASP A 103 29.56 -62.62 -50.30
CA ASP A 103 29.06 -63.79 -49.55
C ASP A 103 29.93 -65.05 -49.71
N GLU A 104 30.61 -65.18 -50.86
CA GLU A 104 31.55 -66.26 -51.17
C GLU A 104 32.81 -66.29 -50.27
N GLU A 105 33.31 -65.13 -49.82
CA GLU A 105 34.47 -65.02 -48.92
C GLU A 105 34.08 -65.19 -47.46
N TYR A 106 32.89 -64.71 -47.07
CA TYR A 106 32.31 -64.98 -45.76
C TYR A 106 32.10 -66.49 -45.53
N ILE A 107 31.59 -67.19 -46.55
CA ILE A 107 31.48 -68.66 -46.57
C ILE A 107 32.87 -69.31 -46.49
N LYS A 108 33.88 -68.81 -47.21
CA LYS A 108 35.28 -69.32 -47.13
C LYS A 108 35.92 -69.10 -45.75
N ARG A 109 35.57 -68.01 -45.04
CA ARG A 109 36.08 -67.69 -43.70
C ARG A 109 35.42 -68.58 -42.63
N ILE A 110 34.12 -68.83 -42.75
CA ILE A 110 33.40 -69.84 -41.94
C ILE A 110 33.95 -71.23 -42.21
N LEU A 111 34.22 -71.59 -43.48
CA LEU A 111 34.84 -72.86 -43.85
C LEU A 111 36.25 -73.03 -43.28
N ARG A 112 37.06 -71.96 -43.19
CA ARG A 112 38.37 -72.01 -42.52
C ARG A 112 38.27 -72.13 -41.00
N ALA A 113 37.31 -71.44 -40.38
CA ALA A 113 37.05 -71.56 -38.95
C ALA A 113 36.58 -72.98 -38.59
N MET A 114 35.81 -73.61 -39.46
CA MET A 114 35.38 -75.01 -39.35
C MET A 114 36.52 -76.01 -39.62
N ALA A 115 37.42 -75.72 -40.57
CA ALA A 115 38.57 -76.58 -40.89
C ALA A 115 39.65 -76.62 -39.78
N GLY A 116 39.75 -75.58 -38.95
CA GLY A 116 40.64 -75.55 -37.79
C GLY A 116 40.20 -76.44 -36.61
N ALA A 117 38.93 -76.87 -36.59
CA ALA A 117 38.33 -77.56 -35.44
C ALA A 117 38.46 -79.10 -35.45
N HIS A 118 39.08 -79.71 -36.48
CA HIS A 118 39.28 -81.18 -36.59
C HIS A 118 38.02 -82.00 -36.26
N ASP A 119 36.88 -81.59 -36.82
CA ASP A 119 35.62 -82.32 -36.73
C ASP A 119 35.42 -83.17 -38.02
N PRO A 120 35.26 -84.51 -37.94
CA PRO A 120 35.13 -85.40 -39.10
C PRO A 120 33.85 -85.19 -39.94
N ARG A 121 32.98 -84.24 -39.58
CA ARG A 121 31.81 -83.82 -40.37
C ARG A 121 32.08 -82.62 -41.28
N ALA A 122 33.24 -81.95 -41.14
CA ALA A 122 33.62 -80.83 -41.99
C ALA A 122 34.00 -81.28 -43.42
N ASP A 123 34.63 -82.44 -43.57
CA ASP A 123 35.02 -82.98 -44.88
C ASP A 123 33.80 -83.31 -45.76
N THR A 124 32.71 -83.80 -45.15
CA THR A 124 31.45 -84.06 -45.85
C THR A 124 30.75 -82.79 -46.34
N VAL A 125 30.91 -81.66 -45.65
CA VAL A 125 30.32 -80.37 -46.03
C VAL A 125 31.17 -79.67 -47.10
N ILE A 126 32.50 -79.84 -47.03
CA ILE A 126 33.46 -79.35 -48.04
C ILE A 126 33.28 -80.08 -49.38
N ASP A 127 33.06 -81.41 -49.37
CA ASP A 127 32.79 -82.19 -50.59
C ASP A 127 31.39 -81.89 -51.18
N TRP A 128 30.44 -81.49 -50.36
CA TRP A 128 29.09 -81.11 -50.80
C TRP A 128 29.09 -79.71 -51.45
N LEU A 129 29.82 -78.75 -50.88
CA LEU A 129 29.97 -77.39 -51.45
C LEU A 129 30.83 -77.36 -52.72
N LYS A 130 31.83 -78.25 -52.87
CA LYS A 130 32.57 -78.42 -54.12
C LYS A 130 31.70 -79.00 -55.25
N ARG A 131 30.76 -79.90 -54.93
CA ARG A 131 29.81 -80.45 -55.92
C ARG A 131 28.73 -79.46 -56.33
N TYR A 132 28.33 -78.55 -55.43
CA TYR A 132 27.31 -77.53 -55.72
C TYR A 132 27.84 -76.36 -56.57
N ALA A 133 29.13 -76.04 -56.47
CA ALA A 133 29.78 -75.03 -57.31
C ALA A 133 29.93 -75.47 -58.79
N ASP A 134 29.99 -76.77 -59.06
CA ASP A 134 30.08 -77.31 -60.42
C ASP A 134 28.70 -77.51 -61.09
N GLU A 135 27.60 -77.54 -60.32
CA GLU A 135 26.23 -77.74 -60.83
C GLU A 135 25.38 -76.45 -60.93
N ALA A 136 25.86 -75.32 -60.38
CA ALA A 136 25.19 -74.01 -60.48
C ALA A 136 25.55 -73.19 -61.74
N THR A 137 26.40 -73.71 -62.65
CA THR A 137 26.73 -73.09 -63.95
C THR A 137 25.99 -73.72 -65.13
N GLY A 138 24.68 -73.88 -64.97
CA GLY A 138 23.74 -73.53 -66.04
C GLY A 138 23.22 -74.65 -66.95
N GLN A 139 22.02 -74.36 -67.49
CA GLN A 139 21.63 -74.56 -68.88
C GLN A 139 22.51 -75.47 -69.73
N VAL A 140 21.87 -76.38 -70.47
CA VAL A 140 22.17 -76.72 -71.87
C VAL A 140 23.60 -76.30 -72.30
N GLY A 141 24.59 -77.19 -72.27
CA GLY A 141 24.52 -78.58 -72.71
C GLY A 141 24.92 -79.66 -71.71
N ALA A 142 24.09 -80.72 -71.69
CA ALA A 142 24.42 -82.14 -71.55
C ALA A 142 25.25 -82.64 -70.35
N SER A 143 24.63 -83.39 -69.41
CA SER A 143 25.25 -84.54 -68.72
C SER A 143 24.28 -85.34 -67.80
N VAL A 144 23.82 -86.49 -68.30
CA VAL A 144 23.38 -87.81 -67.75
C VAL A 144 23.10 -88.10 -66.24
N VAL A 145 23.32 -87.25 -65.23
CA VAL A 145 23.32 -87.71 -63.81
C VAL A 145 21.95 -87.69 -63.08
N ASP A 146 20.89 -87.16 -63.69
CA ASP A 146 19.50 -87.27 -63.15
C ASP A 146 18.86 -88.66 -63.31
N SER A 147 19.56 -89.65 -63.88
CA SER A 147 19.05 -91.02 -64.02
C SER A 147 19.24 -91.89 -62.77
N LEU A 148 20.13 -91.51 -61.83
CA LEU A 148 20.49 -92.36 -60.68
C LEU A 148 19.66 -92.03 -59.43
N ALA A 149 19.26 -90.78 -59.23
CA ALA A 149 18.32 -90.37 -58.18
C ALA A 149 16.90 -90.91 -58.43
N ALA A 150 16.45 -90.94 -59.70
CA ALA A 150 15.20 -91.58 -60.10
C ALA A 150 15.23 -93.11 -59.90
N GLN A 151 16.38 -93.75 -60.09
CA GLN A 151 16.55 -95.21 -59.95
C GLN A 151 16.68 -95.67 -58.49
N GLN A 152 17.24 -94.84 -57.60
CA GLN A 152 17.27 -95.11 -56.15
C GLN A 152 15.91 -94.88 -55.48
N ASN A 153 15.11 -93.92 -55.96
CA ASN A 153 13.72 -93.72 -55.50
C ASN A 153 12.78 -94.88 -55.90
N ALA A 154 13.04 -95.56 -57.02
CA ALA A 154 12.31 -96.77 -57.42
C ALA A 154 12.64 -97.98 -56.53
N ARG A 155 13.91 -98.14 -56.12
CA ARG A 155 14.36 -99.22 -55.23
C ARG A 155 13.87 -99.06 -53.79
N SER A 156 13.83 -97.84 -53.25
CA SER A 156 13.27 -97.56 -51.92
C SER A 156 11.74 -97.70 -51.89
N GLY A 157 11.05 -97.41 -53.00
CA GLY A 157 9.61 -97.65 -53.16
C GLY A 157 9.21 -99.13 -53.25
N GLU A 158 10.06 -100.00 -53.84
CA GLU A 158 9.82 -101.45 -53.91
C GLU A 158 10.02 -102.15 -52.55
N LEU A 159 10.98 -101.65 -51.76
CA LEU A 159 11.28 -102.12 -50.39
C LEU A 159 10.17 -101.69 -49.40
N ALA A 160 9.63 -100.47 -49.54
CA ALA A 160 8.47 -100.00 -48.79
C ALA A 160 7.19 -100.78 -49.12
N LYS A 161 6.99 -101.19 -50.39
CA LYS A 161 5.84 -102.04 -50.80
C LYS A 161 5.93 -103.47 -50.27
N ARG A 162 7.13 -104.05 -50.15
CA ARG A 162 7.33 -105.35 -49.50
C ARG A 162 7.11 -105.30 -47.99
N LEU A 163 7.55 -104.23 -47.34
CA LEU A 163 7.33 -104.00 -45.91
C LEU A 163 5.84 -103.74 -45.57
N MET A 164 5.07 -103.10 -46.45
CA MET A 164 3.62 -102.96 -46.25
C MET A 164 2.82 -104.25 -46.51
N ALA A 165 3.37 -105.22 -47.26
CA ALA A 165 2.68 -106.47 -47.58
C ALA A 165 2.79 -107.53 -46.47
N ASP A 166 3.89 -107.54 -45.70
CA ASP A 166 4.13 -108.47 -44.60
C ASP A 166 3.92 -107.77 -43.24
N LYS A 167 2.65 -107.71 -42.82
CA LYS A 167 2.22 -107.06 -41.56
C LYS A 167 2.85 -107.69 -40.31
N GLU A 168 3.09 -109.00 -40.33
CA GLU A 168 3.76 -109.74 -39.24
C GLU A 168 5.23 -109.31 -39.07
N LEU A 169 5.92 -108.95 -40.15
CA LEU A 169 7.33 -108.55 -40.11
C LEU A 169 7.50 -107.10 -39.62
N LEU A 170 6.51 -106.23 -39.86
CA LEU A 170 6.43 -104.89 -39.27
C LEU A 170 6.06 -104.93 -37.78
N GLU A 171 5.16 -105.82 -37.37
CA GLU A 171 4.85 -106.05 -35.95
C GLU A 171 6.06 -106.66 -35.21
N GLU A 172 6.76 -107.64 -35.78
CA GLU A 172 8.01 -108.19 -35.19
C GLU A 172 9.14 -107.16 -35.14
N LEU A 173 9.30 -106.30 -36.15
CA LEU A 173 10.34 -105.28 -36.16
C LEU A 173 10.01 -104.12 -35.20
N THR A 174 8.74 -103.75 -35.05
CA THR A 174 8.32 -102.75 -34.05
C THR A 174 8.38 -103.32 -32.63
N GLU A 175 7.99 -104.57 -32.40
CA GLU A 175 8.16 -105.26 -31.12
C GLU A 175 9.64 -105.45 -30.76
N ALA A 176 10.50 -105.82 -31.72
CA ALA A 176 11.94 -105.94 -31.48
C ALA A 176 12.61 -104.59 -31.18
N LEU A 177 12.18 -103.50 -31.84
CA LEU A 177 12.68 -102.15 -31.57
C LEU A 177 12.14 -101.59 -30.24
N LEU A 178 10.94 -101.98 -29.82
CA LEU A 178 10.34 -101.60 -28.52
C LEU A 178 10.82 -102.47 -27.35
N ALA A 179 11.29 -103.69 -27.61
CA ALA A 179 11.88 -104.58 -26.63
C ALA A 179 13.34 -104.21 -26.28
N ASP A 180 14.01 -103.38 -27.10
CA ASP A 180 15.33 -102.85 -26.77
C ASP A 180 15.23 -101.73 -25.72
N PRO A 181 15.71 -101.95 -24.48
CA PRO A 181 15.61 -100.97 -23.40
C PRO A 181 16.36 -99.66 -23.71
N ARG A 182 17.34 -99.68 -24.62
CA ARG A 182 18.09 -98.48 -25.01
C ARG A 182 17.31 -97.57 -25.96
N LEU A 183 16.53 -98.16 -26.87
CA LEU A 183 15.66 -97.39 -27.76
C LEU A 183 14.45 -96.84 -27.02
N ARG A 184 13.87 -97.62 -26.10
CA ARG A 184 12.75 -97.16 -25.26
C ARG A 184 13.15 -96.01 -24.34
N SER A 185 14.27 -96.11 -23.63
CA SER A 185 14.76 -95.02 -22.77
C SER A 185 15.11 -93.76 -23.58
N ARG A 186 15.62 -93.92 -24.81
CA ARG A 186 15.88 -92.79 -25.71
C ARG A 186 14.59 -92.15 -26.24
N LEU A 187 13.59 -92.95 -26.62
CA LEU A 187 12.27 -92.44 -27.01
C LEU A 187 11.58 -91.76 -25.83
N GLU A 188 11.61 -92.34 -24.63
CA GLU A 188 11.08 -91.71 -23.41
C GLU A 188 11.80 -90.38 -23.13
N SER A 189 13.14 -90.32 -23.24
CA SER A 189 13.88 -89.06 -23.08
C SER A 189 13.59 -88.01 -24.15
N GLU A 190 13.42 -88.42 -25.41
CA GLU A 190 13.11 -87.51 -26.52
C GLU A 190 11.66 -87.03 -26.43
N THR A 191 10.71 -87.90 -26.09
CA THR A 191 9.31 -87.50 -25.85
C THR A 191 9.19 -86.59 -24.65
N GLN A 192 10.00 -86.79 -23.60
CA GLN A 192 10.04 -85.89 -22.45
C GLN A 192 10.69 -84.55 -22.81
N ALA A 193 11.78 -84.54 -23.58
CA ALA A 193 12.41 -83.31 -24.06
C ALA A 193 11.46 -82.49 -24.96
N ILE A 194 10.73 -83.16 -25.87
CA ILE A 194 9.72 -82.51 -26.71
C ILE A 194 8.57 -81.98 -25.84
N ALA A 195 8.09 -82.75 -24.85
CA ALA A 195 7.03 -82.30 -23.95
C ALA A 195 7.46 -81.12 -23.06
N GLU A 196 8.72 -81.08 -22.62
CA GLU A 196 9.29 -79.96 -21.87
C GLU A 196 9.42 -78.71 -22.76
N GLN A 197 9.90 -78.88 -23.99
CA GLN A 197 9.96 -77.79 -24.98
C GLN A 197 8.57 -77.25 -25.35
N GLU A 198 7.59 -78.13 -25.56
CA GLU A 198 6.20 -77.74 -25.82
C GLU A 198 5.59 -77.05 -24.61
N ARG A 199 5.84 -77.53 -23.39
CA ARG A 199 5.39 -76.85 -22.15
C ARG A 199 5.99 -75.47 -22.01
N GLU A 200 7.28 -75.29 -22.28
CA GLU A 200 7.94 -73.98 -22.23
C GLU A 200 7.37 -73.03 -23.27
N SER A 201 7.19 -73.49 -24.52
CA SER A 201 6.59 -72.66 -25.58
C SER A 201 5.14 -72.27 -25.28
N ILE A 202 4.32 -73.19 -24.77
CA ILE A 202 2.93 -72.92 -24.34
C ILE A 202 2.93 -71.97 -23.13
N PHE A 203 3.85 -72.14 -22.19
CA PHE A 203 3.96 -71.26 -21.04
C PHE A 203 4.30 -69.83 -21.47
N ILE A 204 5.29 -69.66 -22.35
CA ILE A 204 5.68 -68.35 -22.89
C ILE A 204 4.55 -67.71 -23.70
N SER A 205 3.83 -68.50 -24.51
CA SER A 205 2.70 -67.97 -25.29
C SER A 205 1.56 -67.52 -24.38
N LEU A 206 1.16 -68.34 -23.41
CA LEU A 206 0.09 -68.02 -22.47
C LEU A 206 0.46 -66.86 -21.54
N SER A 207 1.70 -66.80 -21.04
CA SER A 207 2.15 -65.67 -20.23
C SER A 207 2.15 -64.37 -21.04
N GLY A 208 2.60 -64.43 -22.30
CA GLY A 208 2.58 -63.28 -23.20
C GLY A 208 1.16 -62.82 -23.57
N GLU A 209 0.20 -63.74 -23.74
CA GLU A 209 -1.21 -63.40 -23.93
C GLU A 209 -1.83 -62.77 -22.69
N LEU A 210 -1.60 -63.35 -21.50
CA LEU A 210 -2.07 -62.80 -20.23
C LEU A 210 -1.50 -61.39 -19.98
N GLU A 211 -0.21 -61.18 -20.20
CA GLU A 211 0.40 -59.84 -20.05
C GLU A 211 -0.25 -58.82 -20.99
N ARG A 212 -0.50 -59.20 -22.26
CA ARG A 212 -1.22 -58.32 -23.20
C ARG A 212 -2.64 -58.02 -22.73
N GLU A 213 -3.38 -59.02 -22.27
CA GLU A 213 -4.72 -58.82 -21.71
C GLU A 213 -4.69 -57.92 -20.47
N PHE A 214 -3.72 -58.10 -19.56
CA PHE A 214 -3.56 -57.22 -18.40
C PHE A 214 -3.22 -55.79 -18.78
N THR A 215 -2.33 -55.58 -19.76
CA THR A 215 -1.99 -54.24 -20.23
C THR A 215 -3.18 -53.54 -20.88
N THR A 216 -3.92 -54.23 -21.75
CA THR A 216 -5.11 -53.68 -22.40
C THR A 216 -6.23 -53.37 -21.41
N LEU A 217 -6.50 -54.25 -20.45
CA LEU A 217 -7.46 -53.98 -19.38
C LEU A 217 -7.03 -52.80 -18.50
N ARG A 218 -5.74 -52.70 -18.18
CA ARG A 218 -5.22 -51.58 -17.39
C ARG A 218 -5.36 -50.26 -18.13
N GLU A 219 -5.05 -50.23 -19.43
CA GLU A 219 -5.22 -49.04 -20.27
C GLU A 219 -6.69 -48.63 -20.38
N GLN A 220 -7.59 -49.59 -20.60
CA GLN A 220 -9.04 -49.35 -20.61
C GLN A 220 -9.53 -48.77 -19.28
N ARG A 221 -9.10 -49.35 -18.15
CA ARG A 221 -9.46 -48.83 -16.82
C ARG A 221 -8.91 -47.44 -16.55
N LEU A 222 -7.69 -47.15 -16.99
CA LEU A 222 -7.12 -45.81 -16.85
C LEU A 222 -7.88 -44.78 -17.69
N LEU A 223 -8.31 -45.14 -18.91
CA LEU A 223 -9.14 -44.26 -19.75
C LEU A 223 -10.54 -44.04 -19.16
N GLU A 224 -11.16 -45.09 -18.61
CA GLU A 224 -12.44 -44.98 -17.89
C GLU A 224 -12.30 -44.02 -16.69
N ILE A 225 -11.29 -44.23 -15.84
CA ILE A 225 -11.04 -43.37 -14.67
C ILE A 225 -10.77 -41.92 -15.10
N ASP A 226 -9.96 -41.70 -16.14
CA ASP A 226 -9.69 -40.35 -16.65
C ASP A 226 -10.96 -39.67 -17.16
N SER A 227 -11.85 -40.42 -17.83
CA SER A 227 -13.14 -39.91 -18.28
C SER A 227 -14.08 -39.57 -17.12
N GLU A 228 -14.13 -40.41 -16.08
CA GLU A 228 -14.91 -40.16 -14.86
C GLU A 228 -14.39 -38.95 -14.09
N LEU A 229 -13.06 -38.82 -13.95
CA LEU A 229 -12.45 -37.66 -13.32
C LEU A 229 -12.76 -36.37 -14.07
N LYS A 230 -12.68 -36.36 -15.41
CA LYS A 230 -13.05 -35.19 -16.23
C LYS A 230 -14.52 -34.82 -16.07
N LEU A 231 -15.42 -35.79 -16.00
CA LEU A 231 -16.84 -35.54 -15.76
C LEU A 231 -17.09 -34.99 -14.35
N LEU A 232 -16.43 -35.52 -13.33
CA LEU A 232 -16.51 -35.02 -11.96
C LEU A 232 -15.95 -33.61 -11.83
N GLU A 233 -14.80 -33.32 -12.45
CA GLU A 233 -14.22 -31.97 -12.48
C GLU A 233 -15.17 -30.97 -13.17
N ALA A 234 -15.77 -31.35 -14.30
CA ALA A 234 -16.73 -30.50 -15.00
C ALA A 234 -17.97 -30.23 -14.13
N ALA A 235 -18.52 -31.26 -13.49
CA ALA A 235 -19.67 -31.13 -12.60
C ALA A 235 -19.35 -30.26 -11.36
N GLN A 236 -18.15 -30.40 -10.78
CA GLN A 236 -17.73 -29.55 -9.66
C GLN A 236 -17.52 -28.10 -10.08
N ARG A 237 -16.92 -27.84 -11.25
CA ARG A 237 -16.76 -26.48 -11.78
C ARG A 237 -18.11 -25.83 -12.04
N GLU A 238 -19.07 -26.58 -12.61
CA GLU A 238 -20.42 -26.08 -12.83
C GLU A 238 -21.13 -25.76 -11.51
N ALA A 239 -21.05 -26.66 -10.53
CA ALA A 239 -21.64 -26.43 -9.20
C ALA A 239 -21.04 -25.20 -8.50
N LEU A 240 -19.72 -25.03 -8.53
CA LEU A 240 -19.05 -23.84 -7.99
C LEU A 240 -19.43 -22.57 -8.74
N SER A 241 -19.57 -22.62 -10.07
CA SER A 241 -20.01 -21.46 -10.85
C SER A 241 -21.45 -21.06 -10.53
N LEU A 242 -22.34 -22.03 -10.31
CA LEU A 242 -23.71 -21.78 -9.87
C LEU A 242 -23.77 -21.17 -8.47
N GLN A 243 -22.99 -21.69 -7.53
CA GLN A 243 -22.86 -21.11 -6.19
C GLN A 243 -22.33 -19.68 -6.24
N PHE A 244 -21.26 -19.45 -6.99
CA PHE A 244 -20.67 -18.12 -7.16
C PHE A 244 -21.69 -17.12 -7.73
N ASN A 245 -22.41 -17.51 -8.79
CA ASN A 245 -23.43 -16.64 -9.39
C ASN A 245 -24.61 -16.36 -8.43
N GLN A 246 -25.00 -17.34 -7.59
CA GLN A 246 -26.02 -17.16 -6.57
C GLN A 246 -25.56 -16.21 -5.46
N GLU A 247 -24.31 -16.36 -5.01
CA GLU A 247 -23.69 -15.46 -4.04
C GLU A 247 -23.54 -14.05 -4.60
N GLU A 248 -23.10 -13.89 -5.85
CA GLU A 248 -23.01 -12.60 -6.52
C GLU A 248 -24.39 -11.93 -6.64
N ALA A 249 -25.42 -12.67 -7.05
CA ALA A 249 -26.78 -12.14 -7.14
C ALA A 249 -27.32 -11.70 -5.77
N SER A 250 -27.07 -12.48 -4.70
CA SER A 250 -27.50 -12.12 -3.34
C SER A 250 -26.71 -10.93 -2.78
N ASN A 251 -25.40 -10.85 -3.02
CA ASN A 251 -24.56 -9.73 -2.63
C ASN A 251 -24.98 -8.44 -3.36
N LEU A 252 -25.31 -8.51 -4.65
CA LEU A 252 -25.80 -7.36 -5.41
C LEU A 252 -27.13 -6.84 -4.85
N LEU A 253 -28.04 -7.71 -4.42
CA LEU A 253 -29.28 -7.29 -3.75
C LEU A 253 -28.98 -6.57 -2.43
N VAL A 254 -28.11 -7.13 -1.58
CA VAL A 254 -27.73 -6.50 -0.30
C VAL A 254 -27.06 -5.14 -0.51
N VAL A 255 -26.18 -5.02 -1.51
CA VAL A 255 -25.53 -3.75 -1.86
C VAL A 255 -26.55 -2.73 -2.36
N ASN A 256 -27.48 -3.13 -3.24
CA ASN A 256 -28.53 -2.25 -3.74
C ASN A 256 -29.47 -1.78 -2.62
N ASP A 257 -29.87 -2.67 -1.71
CA ASP A 257 -30.69 -2.32 -0.55
C ASP A 257 -29.96 -1.31 0.36
N ARG A 258 -28.65 -1.49 0.55
CA ARG A 258 -27.81 -0.56 1.33
C ARG A 258 -27.67 0.79 0.64
N ILE A 259 -27.53 0.81 -0.68
CA ILE A 259 -27.49 2.05 -1.47
C ILE A 259 -28.83 2.78 -1.37
N ALA A 260 -29.96 2.07 -1.53
CA ALA A 260 -31.29 2.64 -1.41
C ALA A 260 -31.55 3.19 0.00
N ALA A 261 -31.19 2.45 1.05
CA ALA A 261 -31.30 2.92 2.43
C ALA A 261 -30.45 4.20 2.65
N ARG A 262 -29.22 4.23 2.13
CA ARG A 262 -28.35 5.40 2.26
C ARG A 262 -28.84 6.61 1.47
N GLN A 263 -29.49 6.39 0.32
CA GLN A 263 -30.15 7.46 -0.44
C GLN A 263 -31.30 8.06 0.35
N VAL A 264 -32.16 7.23 0.94
CA VAL A 264 -33.27 7.71 1.80
C VAL A 264 -32.75 8.48 3.01
N GLU A 265 -31.71 7.98 3.69
CA GLU A 265 -31.08 8.70 4.80
C GLU A 265 -30.57 10.08 4.36
N MET A 266 -29.88 10.15 3.22
CA MET A 266 -29.35 11.40 2.67
C MET A 266 -30.48 12.37 2.28
N GLU A 267 -31.57 11.87 1.68
CA GLU A 267 -32.75 12.67 1.35
C GLU A 267 -33.39 13.24 2.62
N CYS A 268 -33.57 12.44 3.68
CA CYS A 268 -34.08 12.93 4.96
C CYS A 268 -33.16 13.97 5.62
N GLU A 269 -31.84 13.78 5.57
CA GLU A 269 -30.87 14.76 6.07
C GLU A 269 -30.96 16.09 5.30
N LEU A 270 -31.06 16.04 3.96
CA LEU A 270 -31.20 17.21 3.12
C LEU A 270 -32.54 17.92 3.32
N GLU A 271 -33.64 17.17 3.49
CA GLU A 271 -34.95 17.75 3.82
C GLU A 271 -34.92 18.44 5.19
N ALA A 272 -34.32 17.82 6.21
CA ALA A 272 -34.17 18.43 7.52
C ALA A 272 -33.33 19.71 7.47
N GLN A 273 -32.24 19.71 6.69
CA GLN A 273 -31.43 20.90 6.46
C GLN A 273 -32.21 22.00 5.73
N ARG A 274 -32.95 21.65 4.68
CA ARG A 274 -33.82 22.58 3.95
C ARG A 274 -34.85 23.21 4.88
N ASP A 275 -35.51 22.42 5.71
CA ASP A 275 -36.53 22.91 6.64
C ASP A 275 -35.91 23.77 7.75
N ASN A 276 -34.68 23.48 8.17
CA ASN A 276 -33.95 24.34 9.11
C ASN A 276 -33.56 25.69 8.48
N LEU A 277 -33.09 25.68 7.23
CA LEU A 277 -32.78 26.90 6.49
C LEU A 277 -34.03 27.73 6.23
N GLN A 278 -35.15 27.09 5.88
CA GLN A 278 -36.43 27.76 5.69
C GLN A 278 -36.90 28.44 6.98
N ARG A 279 -36.84 27.74 8.13
CA ARG A 279 -37.13 28.34 9.44
C ARG A 279 -36.21 29.53 9.75
N GLY A 280 -34.93 29.42 9.41
CA GLY A 280 -33.97 30.53 9.54
C GLY A 280 -34.36 31.74 8.69
N LEU A 281 -34.76 31.53 7.44
CA LEU A 281 -35.24 32.59 6.55
C LEU A 281 -36.52 33.25 7.08
N ASP A 282 -37.46 32.48 7.60
CA ASP A 282 -38.70 33.01 8.17
C ASP A 282 -38.44 33.87 9.41
N ILE A 283 -37.50 33.46 10.28
CA ILE A 283 -37.06 34.25 11.44
C ILE A 283 -36.40 35.56 10.99
N LEU A 284 -35.49 35.50 10.01
CA LEU A 284 -34.82 36.70 9.48
C LEU A 284 -35.81 37.63 8.79
N ALA A 285 -36.81 37.10 8.09
CA ALA A 285 -37.88 37.89 7.49
C ALA A 285 -38.72 38.61 8.56
N ALA A 286 -39.06 37.91 9.65
CA ALA A 286 -39.78 38.51 10.78
C ALA A 286 -38.95 39.61 11.48
N GLN A 287 -37.64 39.40 11.68
CA GLN A 287 -36.72 40.40 12.22
C GLN A 287 -36.60 41.62 11.29
N ARG A 288 -36.53 41.40 9.98
CA ARG A 288 -36.53 42.50 9.00
C ARG A 288 -37.81 43.33 9.11
N GLU A 289 -38.96 42.68 9.23
CA GLU A 289 -40.24 43.38 9.36
C GLU A 289 -40.32 44.17 10.68
N SER A 290 -39.84 43.61 11.79
CA SER A 290 -39.81 44.34 13.07
C SER A 290 -38.91 45.57 13.00
N ILE A 291 -37.74 45.46 12.36
CA ILE A 291 -36.82 46.60 12.16
C ILE A 291 -37.46 47.67 11.27
N ILE A 292 -38.21 47.29 10.22
CA ILE A 292 -38.93 48.25 9.38
C ILE A 292 -39.95 49.03 10.22
N VAL A 293 -40.73 48.34 11.05
CA VAL A 293 -41.70 48.99 11.95
C VAL A 293 -40.98 49.91 12.95
N GLU A 294 -39.86 49.48 13.53
CA GLU A 294 -39.05 50.33 14.41
C GLU A 294 -38.53 51.58 13.69
N LEU A 295 -38.03 51.45 12.46
CA LEU A 295 -37.59 52.58 11.65
C LEU A 295 -38.73 53.55 11.34
N GLU A 296 -39.92 53.05 11.02
CA GLU A 296 -41.10 53.90 10.83
C GLU A 296 -41.45 54.65 12.12
N THR A 297 -41.46 53.98 13.28
CA THR A 297 -41.73 54.64 14.57
C THR A 297 -40.66 55.67 14.95
N LEU A 298 -39.38 55.42 14.64
CA LEU A 298 -38.32 56.39 14.86
C LEU A 298 -38.44 57.57 13.89
N SER A 299 -38.87 57.34 12.65
CA SER A 299 -39.08 58.40 11.67
C SER A 299 -40.20 59.35 12.12
N THR A 300 -41.31 58.82 12.64
CA THR A 300 -42.40 59.65 13.17
C THR A 300 -41.96 60.39 14.44
N GLN A 301 -41.18 59.76 15.32
CA GLN A 301 -40.58 60.44 16.47
C GLN A 301 -39.63 61.56 16.06
N ILE A 302 -38.84 61.38 14.98
CA ILE A 302 -37.97 62.43 14.45
C ILE A 302 -38.80 63.59 13.91
N GLU A 303 -39.87 63.32 13.16
CA GLU A 303 -40.79 64.37 12.68
C GLU A 303 -41.43 65.11 13.84
N ASP A 304 -41.92 64.42 14.87
CA ASP A 304 -42.48 65.01 16.10
C ASP A 304 -41.43 65.83 16.86
N LEU A 305 -40.18 65.36 16.96
CA LEU A 305 -39.11 66.12 17.59
C LEU A 305 -38.71 67.34 16.74
N GLN A 306 -38.77 67.26 15.41
CA GLN A 306 -38.51 68.39 14.53
C GLN A 306 -39.60 69.46 14.65
N THR A 307 -40.88 69.08 14.73
CA THR A 307 -41.97 70.02 14.98
C THR A 307 -41.81 70.66 16.36
N ASN A 308 -41.57 69.86 17.40
CA ASN A 308 -41.28 70.35 18.75
C ASN A 308 -40.06 71.29 18.79
N LEU A 309 -38.98 70.98 18.05
CA LEU A 309 -37.81 71.87 17.93
C LEU A 309 -38.15 73.15 17.19
N SER A 310 -39.01 73.11 16.18
CA SER A 310 -39.46 74.32 15.48
C SER A 310 -40.33 75.20 16.39
N ASP A 311 -41.19 74.60 17.20
CA ASP A 311 -42.00 75.28 18.21
C ASP A 311 -41.12 75.87 19.30
N LEU A 312 -40.17 75.10 19.82
CA LEU A 312 -39.18 75.57 20.79
C LEU A 312 -38.29 76.67 20.23
N ARG A 313 -37.90 76.62 18.96
CA ARG A 313 -37.18 77.71 18.29
C ARG A 313 -38.03 78.96 18.14
N SER A 314 -39.34 78.81 17.91
CA SER A 314 -40.26 79.94 17.90
C SER A 314 -40.39 80.57 19.30
N LEU A 315 -40.51 79.75 20.34
CA LEU A 315 -40.49 80.18 21.75
C LEU A 315 -39.13 80.76 22.15
N GLU A 316 -38.03 80.19 21.65
CA GLU A 316 -36.67 80.72 21.82
C GLU A 316 -36.57 82.08 21.16
N SER A 317 -37.07 82.26 19.93
CA SER A 317 -37.06 83.59 19.28
C SER A 317 -37.86 84.63 20.07
N GLN A 318 -39.01 84.25 20.62
CA GLN A 318 -39.81 85.13 21.49
C GLN A 318 -39.11 85.44 22.81
N SER A 319 -38.52 84.44 23.45
CA SER A 319 -37.76 84.63 24.70
C SER A 319 -36.41 85.31 24.47
N VAL A 320 -35.80 85.20 23.28
CA VAL A 320 -34.63 85.97 22.87
C VAL A 320 -35.01 87.41 22.61
N GLU A 321 -36.18 87.71 22.06
CA GLU A 321 -36.72 89.09 22.01
C GLU A 321 -36.99 89.65 23.42
N GLU A 322 -37.45 88.83 24.36
CA GLU A 322 -37.57 89.22 25.77
C GLU A 322 -36.20 89.36 26.46
N ILE A 323 -35.25 88.48 26.15
CA ILE A 323 -33.89 88.50 26.68
C ILE A 323 -33.09 89.63 26.06
N THR A 324 -33.27 90.04 24.81
CA THR A 324 -32.62 91.22 24.24
C THR A 324 -33.13 92.48 24.93
N ARG A 325 -34.43 92.54 25.23
CA ARG A 325 -35.02 93.58 26.09
C ARG A 325 -34.43 93.54 27.52
N LEU A 326 -34.18 92.36 28.09
CA LEU A 326 -33.51 92.20 29.41
C LEU A 326 -31.97 92.34 29.33
N GLN A 327 -31.35 92.19 28.16
CA GLN A 327 -29.91 92.33 27.90
C GLN A 327 -29.55 93.79 27.64
N GLU A 328 -30.46 94.61 27.11
CA GLU A 328 -30.33 96.07 27.22
C GLU A 328 -30.30 96.52 28.69
N GLU A 329 -30.99 95.79 29.59
CA GLU A 329 -30.89 95.99 31.05
C GLU A 329 -29.67 95.30 31.71
N ALA A 330 -29.11 94.24 31.11
CA ALA A 330 -28.04 93.41 31.69
C ALA A 330 -26.65 93.51 31.02
N ALA A 331 -26.46 94.33 29.98
CA ALA A 331 -25.17 94.58 29.31
C ALA A 331 -24.20 95.45 30.14
N SER A 332 -24.21 95.30 31.46
CA SER A 332 -23.17 95.76 32.37
C SER A 332 -22.10 94.70 32.67
N ILE A 333 -22.19 93.44 32.21
CA ILE A 333 -21.16 92.41 32.51
C ILE A 333 -20.91 91.45 31.34
N HIS A 334 -19.63 91.21 31.05
CA HIS A 334 -19.07 90.61 29.84
C HIS A 334 -18.55 89.15 30.07
N VAL A 335 -19.06 88.17 29.29
CA VAL A 335 -18.38 87.10 28.49
C VAL A 335 -17.42 86.07 29.19
N PRO A 336 -17.05 84.86 28.68
CA PRO A 336 -17.68 83.82 27.82
C PRO A 336 -17.62 82.35 28.34
N LYS A 337 -18.50 81.52 27.75
CA LYS A 337 -18.39 80.12 27.21
C LYS A 337 -17.22 79.18 27.60
N SER A 338 -17.60 77.95 28.01
CA SER A 338 -17.03 76.69 27.48
C SER A 338 -18.08 75.57 27.54
N VAL A 339 -18.44 74.98 26.39
CA VAL A 339 -19.33 73.79 26.33
C VAL A 339 -18.44 72.56 26.26
N LYS A 340 -18.54 71.69 27.27
CA LYS A 340 -18.01 70.31 27.26
C LYS A 340 -19.02 69.45 26.50
N LEU A 341 -18.58 68.68 25.50
CA LEU A 341 -19.43 67.65 24.91
C LEU A 341 -19.56 66.48 25.88
N GLU A 342 -20.77 66.28 26.38
CA GLU A 342 -21.24 65.07 27.04
C GLU A 342 -21.91 64.18 25.99
N SER A 343 -21.22 63.16 25.48
CA SER A 343 -21.89 62.12 24.70
C SER A 343 -21.07 60.83 24.63
N VAL A 344 -20.89 60.18 25.78
CA VAL A 344 -20.93 58.71 25.88
C VAL A 344 -21.63 58.46 27.21
N LEU A 345 -22.64 57.59 27.22
CA LEU A 345 -23.39 57.21 28.42
C LEU A 345 -22.42 56.98 29.58
N ARG A 346 -22.37 57.94 30.51
CA ARG A 346 -21.64 57.77 31.75
C ARG A 346 -22.42 56.75 32.55
N PHE A 347 -21.97 55.49 32.53
CA PHE A 347 -22.26 54.62 33.65
C PHE A 347 -21.76 55.39 34.88
N ASN A 348 -22.68 55.76 35.78
CA ASN A 348 -22.35 56.45 37.03
C ASN A 348 -22.09 55.36 38.08
N PRO A 349 -20.87 54.83 38.21
CA PRO A 349 -20.58 53.99 39.35
C PRO A 349 -20.74 54.83 40.63
N PRO A 350 -21.11 54.23 41.77
CA PRO A 350 -21.12 54.92 43.04
C PRO A 350 -19.77 55.66 43.25
N GLN A 351 -19.85 56.96 43.57
CA GLN A 351 -18.69 57.85 43.61
C GLN A 351 -17.70 57.52 44.75
N ILE A 352 -18.11 56.72 45.73
CA ILE A 352 -17.28 56.28 46.84
C ILE A 352 -17.55 54.79 47.07
N VAL A 353 -16.57 53.97 46.74
CA VAL A 353 -16.63 52.51 46.88
C VAL A 353 -15.51 52.09 47.83
N PRO A 354 -15.75 51.13 48.76
CA PRO A 354 -14.68 50.58 49.58
C PRO A 354 -13.59 49.97 48.70
N VAL A 355 -12.35 50.37 48.98
CA VAL A 355 -11.16 49.89 48.29
C VAL A 355 -10.58 48.72 49.09
N LEU A 356 -10.38 47.58 48.43
CA LEU A 356 -9.85 46.35 49.04
C LEU A 356 -8.45 46.05 48.53
N SER A 357 -7.59 45.58 49.41
CA SER A 357 -6.28 45.04 49.03
C SER A 357 -6.42 43.69 48.29
N ILE A 358 -5.34 43.29 47.61
CA ILE A 358 -5.27 41.97 46.93
C ILE A 358 -5.64 40.82 47.86
N GLY A 359 -5.10 40.76 49.09
CA GLY A 359 -5.36 39.66 50.01
C GLY A 359 -6.81 39.59 50.52
N GLU A 360 -7.48 40.74 50.67
CA GLU A 360 -8.90 40.79 51.03
C GLU A 360 -9.79 40.35 49.86
N MET A 361 -9.36 40.63 48.61
CA MET A 361 -10.12 40.27 47.42
C MET A 361 -10.36 38.77 47.29
N GLN A 362 -9.40 37.95 47.71
CA GLN A 362 -9.56 36.49 47.70
C GLN A 362 -10.73 36.04 48.57
N GLN A 363 -10.90 36.61 49.76
CA GLN A 363 -12.04 36.29 50.62
C GLN A 363 -13.37 36.68 49.95
N VAL A 364 -13.37 37.78 49.19
CA VAL A 364 -14.55 38.19 48.41
C VAL A 364 -14.86 37.19 47.30
N ILE A 365 -13.85 36.76 46.55
CA ILE A 365 -14.01 35.74 45.50
C ILE A 365 -14.54 34.44 46.11
N MET A 366 -13.97 33.99 47.23
CA MET A 366 -14.37 32.75 47.89
C MET A 366 -15.79 32.81 48.47
N ASN A 367 -16.24 33.99 48.90
CA ASN A 367 -17.59 34.21 49.42
C ASN A 367 -18.62 34.54 48.33
N CYS A 368 -18.21 34.68 47.07
CA CYS A 368 -19.14 34.96 45.98
C CYS A 368 -20.07 33.77 45.75
N MET A 369 -21.38 34.04 45.76
CA MET A 369 -22.42 33.03 45.56
C MET A 369 -22.69 32.75 44.07
N LEU A 370 -22.26 33.63 43.17
CA LEU A 370 -22.42 33.44 41.72
C LEU A 370 -21.45 32.40 41.15
N LEU A 371 -20.29 32.21 41.80
CA LEU A 371 -19.24 31.33 41.32
C LEU A 371 -19.38 29.91 41.90
N THR A 372 -19.23 28.90 41.05
CA THR A 372 -19.02 27.50 41.48
C THR A 372 -17.67 27.36 42.19
N PRO A 373 -17.39 26.25 42.90
CA PRO A 373 -16.06 26.02 43.47
C PRO A 373 -14.94 26.14 42.43
N GLU A 374 -15.15 25.62 41.23
CA GLU A 374 -14.22 25.75 40.10
C GLU A 374 -14.17 27.19 39.59
N GLY A 375 -15.31 27.88 39.49
CA GLY A 375 -15.38 29.29 39.13
C GLY A 375 -14.61 30.22 40.07
N LYS A 376 -14.58 29.91 41.37
CA LYS A 376 -13.78 30.66 42.37
C LYS A 376 -12.29 30.51 42.13
N GLU A 377 -11.84 29.31 41.78
CA GLU A 377 -10.46 29.05 41.42
C GLU A 377 -10.09 29.77 40.11
N ARG A 378 -10.93 29.64 39.07
CA ARG A 378 -10.75 30.31 37.77
C ARG A 378 -10.73 31.83 37.90
N MET A 379 -11.62 32.43 38.70
CA MET A 379 -11.64 33.88 38.97
C MET A 379 -10.35 34.33 39.67
N SER A 380 -9.84 33.53 40.60
CA SER A 380 -8.57 33.80 41.25
C SER A 380 -7.40 33.72 40.26
N GLN A 381 -7.44 32.75 39.33
CA GLN A 381 -6.38 32.55 38.33
C GLN A 381 -6.39 33.71 37.33
N PHE A 382 -7.59 34.07 36.87
CA PHE A 382 -7.86 35.20 36.01
C PHE A 382 -7.31 36.50 36.60
N LEU A 383 -7.61 36.79 37.87
CA LEU A 383 -7.10 37.97 38.54
C LEU A 383 -5.57 37.94 38.68
N ALA A 384 -4.99 36.82 39.11
CA ALA A 384 -3.55 36.69 39.27
C ALA A 384 -2.77 36.91 37.96
N LEU A 385 -3.30 36.40 36.83
CA LEU A 385 -2.73 36.60 35.50
C LEU A 385 -2.74 38.07 35.09
N MET A 386 -3.87 38.77 35.24
CA MET A 386 -3.96 40.20 34.92
C MET A 386 -3.03 41.05 35.80
N LEU A 387 -2.94 40.75 37.10
CA LEU A 387 -2.04 41.45 38.02
C LEU A 387 -0.55 41.23 37.67
N ALA A 388 -0.21 40.05 37.14
CA ALA A 388 1.12 39.75 36.63
C ALA A 388 1.45 40.48 35.32
N GLY A 389 0.47 41.17 34.72
CA GLY A 389 0.58 41.84 33.43
C GLY A 389 0.41 40.90 32.23
N GLU A 390 -0.15 39.70 32.43
CA GLU A 390 -0.63 38.89 31.33
C GLU A 390 -2.00 39.38 30.86
N VAL A 391 -2.33 39.07 29.61
CA VAL A 391 -3.64 39.36 29.04
C VAL A 391 -4.32 38.01 28.78
N PRO A 392 -5.11 37.50 29.74
CA PRO A 392 -5.80 36.23 29.58
C PRO A 392 -6.86 36.29 28.49
N VAL A 393 -6.93 35.21 27.73
CA VAL A 393 -7.95 34.94 26.71
C VAL A 393 -9.03 34.10 27.35
N ILE A 394 -10.27 34.59 27.36
CA ILE A 394 -11.43 33.90 27.93
C ILE A 394 -12.24 33.28 26.80
N HIS A 395 -12.63 32.01 26.96
CA HIS A 395 -13.47 31.31 26.00
C HIS A 395 -14.46 30.37 26.74
N GLY A 396 -15.53 29.99 26.03
CA GLY A 396 -16.58 29.11 26.54
C GLY A 396 -17.96 29.77 26.64
N LEU A 397 -18.99 28.95 26.87
CA LEU A 397 -20.41 29.35 26.83
C LEU A 397 -20.80 30.42 27.86
N GLU A 398 -20.11 30.47 29.01
CA GLU A 398 -20.43 31.38 30.13
C GLU A 398 -19.53 32.64 30.16
N THR A 399 -18.84 32.96 29.05
CA THR A 399 -17.86 34.06 28.98
C THR A 399 -18.44 35.40 29.43
N GLN A 400 -19.65 35.75 28.99
CA GLN A 400 -20.28 37.02 29.32
C GLN A 400 -20.68 37.11 30.80
N ASP A 401 -21.23 36.03 31.37
CA ASP A 401 -21.64 35.97 32.78
C ASP A 401 -20.42 35.97 33.72
N PHE A 402 -19.34 35.28 33.33
CA PHE A 402 -18.06 35.30 34.03
C PHE A 402 -17.47 36.71 34.05
N LEU A 403 -17.44 37.41 32.91
CA LEU A 403 -16.94 38.78 32.81
C LEU A 403 -17.79 39.77 33.61
N LEU A 404 -19.11 39.66 33.59
CA LEU A 404 -19.99 40.50 34.39
C LEU A 404 -19.76 40.31 35.89
N THR A 405 -19.53 39.06 36.30
CA THR A 405 -19.18 38.72 37.68
C THR A 405 -17.80 39.29 38.05
N ALA A 406 -16.80 39.17 37.17
CA ALA A 406 -15.47 39.75 37.37
C ALA A 406 -15.53 41.28 37.47
N GLU A 407 -16.26 41.93 36.58
CA GLU A 407 -16.46 43.38 36.57
C GLU A 407 -17.02 43.88 37.89
N THR A 408 -18.04 43.21 38.42
CA THR A 408 -18.66 43.62 39.68
C THR A 408 -17.75 43.37 40.88
N LEU A 409 -17.04 42.24 40.89
CA LEU A 409 -16.13 41.87 41.98
C LEU A 409 -14.86 42.73 42.02
N LEU A 410 -14.27 43.03 40.85
CA LEU A 410 -12.93 43.62 40.75
C LEU A 410 -12.94 45.13 40.52
N SER A 411 -13.82 45.62 39.65
CA SER A 411 -13.83 47.01 39.18
C SER A 411 -15.09 47.79 39.54
N SER A 412 -15.95 47.24 40.40
CA SER A 412 -17.18 47.90 40.86
C SER A 412 -18.20 48.20 39.76
N GLY A 413 -18.28 47.37 38.71
CA GLY A 413 -19.13 47.70 37.55
C GLY A 413 -18.45 48.64 36.55
N ARG A 414 -17.13 48.84 36.63
CA ARG A 414 -16.38 49.64 35.66
C ARG A 414 -15.72 48.71 34.65
N SER A 415 -16.39 48.47 33.54
CA SER A 415 -15.78 47.84 32.36
C SER A 415 -15.68 48.81 31.18
N MET A 416 -14.65 48.63 30.37
CA MET A 416 -14.53 49.25 29.06
C MET A 416 -14.40 48.14 28.03
N ARG A 417 -15.39 48.05 27.14
CA ARG A 417 -15.46 46.99 26.13
C ARG A 417 -15.12 47.55 24.76
N LEU A 418 -14.26 46.86 24.03
CA LEU A 418 -13.94 47.14 22.63
C LEU A 418 -14.24 45.88 21.84
N GLU A 419 -15.21 45.94 20.95
CA GLU A 419 -15.43 44.87 19.97
C GLU A 419 -14.30 44.91 18.94
N ALA A 420 -13.56 43.81 18.82
CA ALA A 420 -12.48 43.71 17.86
C ALA A 420 -13.07 43.50 16.46
N ASP A 421 -12.65 44.35 15.53
CA ASP A 421 -13.07 44.30 14.14
C ASP A 421 -11.83 44.18 13.22
N PRO A 422 -12.01 43.96 11.90
CA PRO A 422 -10.87 43.83 10.98
C PRO A 422 -9.97 45.08 10.88
N THR A 423 -10.37 46.22 11.44
CA THR A 423 -9.56 47.44 11.47
C THR A 423 -8.59 47.49 12.64
N VAL A 424 -8.79 46.66 13.67
CA VAL A 424 -7.88 46.52 14.81
C VAL A 424 -6.76 45.53 14.43
N ILE A 425 -5.65 46.04 13.92
CA ILE A 425 -4.54 45.20 13.45
C ILE A 425 -3.30 45.40 14.33
N THR A 426 -3.00 46.64 14.67
CA THR A 426 -1.80 47.01 15.43
C THR A 426 -2.13 47.36 16.87
N PHE A 427 -1.11 47.39 17.72
CA PHE A 427 -1.25 47.80 19.12
C PHE A 427 -1.84 49.22 19.27
N GLU A 428 -1.53 50.14 18.36
CA GLU A 428 -2.02 51.52 18.43
C GLU A 428 -3.52 51.61 18.11
N ASP A 429 -4.04 50.70 17.27
CA ASP A 429 -5.46 50.66 16.90
C ASP A 429 -6.38 50.31 18.09
N LEU A 430 -5.82 49.72 19.15
CA LEU A 430 -6.55 49.49 20.41
C LEU A 430 -6.93 50.79 21.11
N TRP A 431 -6.15 51.86 20.92
CA TRP A 431 -6.33 53.14 21.59
C TRP A 431 -7.00 54.18 20.69
N LEU A 432 -6.69 54.15 19.40
CA LEU A 432 -7.19 55.10 18.41
C LEU A 432 -7.81 54.34 17.25
N ARG A 433 -9.05 54.66 16.88
CA ARG A 433 -9.68 54.03 15.71
C ARG A 433 -8.91 54.36 14.44
N ALA A 434 -8.59 53.33 13.66
CA ALA A 434 -7.95 53.48 12.36
C ALA A 434 -8.75 54.44 11.45
N GLY A 435 -8.05 55.33 10.76
CA GLY A 435 -8.64 56.32 9.85
C GLY A 435 -9.22 57.58 10.53
N THR A 436 -10.01 57.44 11.60
CA THR A 436 -10.64 58.60 12.27
C THR A 436 -9.80 59.19 13.39
N GLN A 437 -8.83 58.44 13.94
CA GLN A 437 -7.99 58.84 15.08
C GLN A 437 -8.81 59.21 16.33
N LEU A 438 -10.06 58.75 16.41
CA LEU A 438 -10.89 58.95 17.59
C LEU A 438 -10.48 57.98 18.69
N PRO A 439 -10.42 58.43 19.96
CA PRO A 439 -10.19 57.55 21.10
C PRO A 439 -11.18 56.39 21.17
N THR A 440 -10.69 55.19 21.45
CA THR A 440 -11.50 54.02 21.74
C THR A 440 -12.00 54.03 23.20
N SER A 441 -12.92 53.12 23.52
CA SER A 441 -13.35 52.87 24.91
C SER A 441 -12.17 52.49 25.82
N LEU A 442 -11.17 51.78 25.30
CA LEU A 442 -9.96 51.43 26.05
C LEU A 442 -9.14 52.66 26.43
N THR A 443 -9.05 53.67 25.55
CA THR A 443 -8.38 54.94 25.86
C THR A 443 -9.06 55.66 27.02
N HIS A 444 -10.39 55.70 27.04
CA HIS A 444 -11.13 56.25 28.18
C HIS A 444 -10.90 55.45 29.48
N GLY A 445 -10.85 54.12 29.39
CA GLY A 445 -10.50 53.27 30.53
C GLY A 445 -9.09 53.53 31.07
N LEU A 446 -8.14 53.73 30.15
CA LEU A 446 -6.75 54.05 30.49
C LEU A 446 -6.65 55.41 31.20
N GLU A 447 -7.39 56.41 30.74
CA GLU A 447 -7.48 57.73 31.39
C GLU A 447 -8.03 57.62 32.81
N ILE A 448 -9.06 56.80 33.02
CA ILE A 448 -9.66 56.54 34.34
C ILE A 448 -8.66 55.83 35.27
N ALA A 449 -7.94 54.83 34.76
CA ALA A 449 -6.96 54.08 35.53
C ALA A 449 -5.66 54.87 35.82
N SER A 450 -5.35 55.87 35.00
CA SER A 450 -4.16 56.74 35.13
C SER A 450 -4.46 58.09 35.81
N GLY A 451 -5.73 58.40 36.08
CA GLY A 451 -6.16 59.69 36.58
C GLY A 451 -5.63 60.03 37.97
N ARG A 452 -5.91 61.26 38.44
CA ARG A 452 -5.50 61.74 39.77
C ARG A 452 -6.06 60.90 40.93
N SER A 453 -7.23 60.30 40.72
CA SER A 453 -7.87 59.34 41.63
C SER A 453 -8.09 58.04 40.84
N PRO A 454 -7.05 57.20 40.71
CA PRO A 454 -7.06 56.11 39.75
C PRO A 454 -8.06 55.04 40.18
N ALA A 455 -8.98 54.70 39.28
CA ALA A 455 -9.96 53.65 39.52
C ALA A 455 -9.57 52.36 38.81
N THR A 456 -9.94 51.21 39.39
CA THR A 456 -9.76 49.92 38.73
C THR A 456 -10.79 49.75 37.64
N VAL A 457 -10.33 49.43 36.43
CA VAL A 457 -11.15 49.26 35.23
C VAL A 457 -10.83 47.89 34.64
N LEU A 458 -11.88 47.14 34.32
CA LEU A 458 -11.78 45.90 33.56
C LEU A 458 -11.93 46.24 32.06
N ALA A 459 -10.83 46.19 31.34
CA ALA A 459 -10.77 46.35 29.90
C ALA A 459 -10.97 44.99 29.22
N VAL A 460 -12.02 44.88 28.40
CA VAL A 460 -12.37 43.66 27.66
C VAL A 460 -12.27 43.96 26.17
N ILE A 461 -11.42 43.22 25.46
CA ILE A 461 -11.41 43.21 24.00
C ILE A 461 -12.21 41.99 23.55
N GLU A 462 -13.41 42.23 23.03
CA GLU A 462 -14.34 41.18 22.66
C GLU A 462 -14.04 40.65 21.25
N HIS A 463 -14.19 39.33 21.05
CA HIS A 463 -14.04 38.67 19.75
C HIS A 463 -12.68 38.93 19.08
N ALA A 464 -11.59 38.76 19.83
CA ALA A 464 -10.24 39.05 19.36
C ALA A 464 -9.89 38.38 18.02
N GLU A 465 -10.46 37.20 17.77
CA GLU A 465 -10.33 36.44 16.53
C GLU A 465 -10.84 37.14 15.26
N ARG A 466 -11.71 38.14 15.40
CA ARG A 466 -12.24 38.94 14.27
C ARG A 466 -11.28 40.06 13.83
N SER A 467 -10.10 40.13 14.44
CA SER A 467 -9.11 41.19 14.26
C SER A 467 -7.70 40.64 14.00
N GLY A 468 -6.69 41.49 13.84
CA GLY A 468 -5.28 41.07 13.70
C GLY A 468 -4.62 40.70 15.03
N ALA A 469 -5.27 39.92 15.90
CA ALA A 469 -4.84 39.64 17.27
C ALA A 469 -3.43 39.08 17.41
N ARG A 470 -2.97 38.27 16.44
CA ARG A 470 -1.60 37.74 16.38
C ARG A 470 -0.52 38.83 16.40
N PHE A 471 -0.85 40.06 16.01
CA PHE A 471 0.07 41.19 15.98
C PHE A 471 -0.07 42.08 17.22
N TRP A 472 -1.29 42.45 17.62
CA TRP A 472 -1.49 43.38 18.72
C TRP A 472 -1.47 42.72 20.11
N LEU A 473 -1.93 41.48 20.27
CA LEU A 473 -2.04 40.81 21.57
C LEU A 473 -0.67 40.56 22.22
N PRO A 474 0.35 40.05 21.50
CA PRO A 474 1.69 39.90 22.07
C PRO A 474 2.30 41.22 22.49
N ALA A 475 2.11 42.28 21.69
CA ALA A 475 2.61 43.62 21.99
C ALA A 475 1.93 44.20 23.22
N LEU A 476 0.60 44.04 23.33
CA LEU A 476 -0.19 44.46 24.48
C LEU A 476 0.26 43.75 25.76
N ALA A 477 0.38 42.42 25.73
CA ALA A 477 0.84 41.63 26.87
C ALA A 477 2.29 41.98 27.25
N ASP A 478 3.16 42.28 26.27
CA ASP A 478 4.54 42.68 26.56
C ASP A 478 4.63 44.04 27.27
N ARG A 479 3.88 45.05 26.79
CA ARG A 479 3.80 46.36 27.44
C ARG A 479 3.16 46.28 28.83
N ALA A 480 2.13 45.45 29.01
CA ALA A 480 1.53 45.18 30.32
C ALA A 480 2.53 44.53 31.29
N ARG A 481 3.31 43.53 30.84
CA ARG A 481 4.39 42.91 31.62
C ARG A 481 5.53 43.87 31.96
N ARG A 482 5.83 44.85 31.11
CA ARG A 482 6.82 45.91 31.38
C ARG A 482 6.30 46.98 32.35
N GLY A 483 4.99 47.03 32.56
CA GLY A 483 4.37 48.02 33.45
C GLY A 483 4.15 49.37 32.76
N GLU A 484 4.09 49.38 31.43
CA GLU A 484 3.74 50.57 30.66
C GLU A 484 2.24 50.89 30.76
N LEU A 485 1.42 49.89 31.12
CA LEU A 485 0.01 50.08 31.45
C LEU A 485 -0.17 50.23 32.97
N PRO A 486 -1.09 51.10 33.44
CA PRO A 486 -1.44 51.21 34.84
C PRO A 486 -1.89 49.87 35.41
N ARG A 487 -1.43 49.51 36.60
CA ARG A 487 -1.77 48.21 37.21
C ARG A 487 -3.27 48.05 37.54
N ARG A 488 -3.99 49.16 37.66
CA ARG A 488 -5.45 49.22 37.84
C ARG A 488 -6.23 49.04 36.53
N PHE A 489 -5.54 49.01 35.39
CA PHE A 489 -6.11 48.72 34.09
C PHE A 489 -5.96 47.22 33.83
N LEU A 490 -6.98 46.45 34.21
CA LEU A 490 -6.98 44.99 34.09
C LEU A 490 -7.48 44.62 32.71
N VAL A 491 -6.64 43.96 31.90
CA VAL A 491 -6.96 43.70 30.48
C VAL A 491 -7.15 42.21 30.23
N CYS A 492 -8.24 41.87 29.55
CA CYS A 492 -8.50 40.52 29.04
C CYS A 492 -9.10 40.57 27.64
N THR A 493 -9.06 39.44 26.95
CA THR A 493 -9.66 39.28 25.63
C THR A 493 -10.65 38.13 25.64
N THR A 494 -11.66 38.15 24.76
CA THR A 494 -12.56 37.00 24.56
C THR A 494 -12.37 36.40 23.18
N ILE A 495 -12.64 35.10 23.07
CA ILE A 495 -12.76 34.39 21.80
C ILE A 495 -14.06 33.60 21.80
N GLU A 496 -14.81 33.69 20.70
CA GLU A 496 -16.02 32.89 20.49
C GLU A 496 -15.73 31.65 19.62
N ASP A 497 -15.03 31.85 18.49
CA ASP A 497 -14.63 30.78 17.58
C ASP A 497 -13.18 30.34 17.86
N GLU A 498 -13.01 29.21 18.55
CA GLU A 498 -11.70 28.65 18.88
C GLU A 498 -10.98 28.03 17.66
N ASP A 499 -11.73 27.62 16.64
CA ASP A 499 -11.21 26.83 15.53
C ASP A 499 -10.62 27.71 14.42
N CYS A 500 -10.87 29.02 14.46
CA CYS A 500 -10.38 29.93 13.44
C CYS A 500 -8.85 30.10 13.47
N ASP A 501 -8.26 30.40 12.31
CA ASP A 501 -6.81 30.53 12.15
C ASP A 501 -6.19 31.58 13.09
N GLU A 502 -6.92 32.67 13.35
CA GLU A 502 -6.46 33.75 14.23
C GLU A 502 -6.39 33.28 15.68
N ALA A 503 -7.44 32.61 16.17
CA ALA A 503 -7.51 32.03 17.51
C ALA A 503 -6.39 31.01 17.72
N GLN A 504 -6.15 30.13 16.74
CA GLN A 504 -5.03 29.18 16.79
C GLN A 504 -3.66 29.87 16.85
N ALA A 505 -3.47 30.97 16.12
CA ALA A 505 -2.22 31.72 16.11
C ALA A 505 -1.88 32.33 17.48
N ILE A 506 -2.88 32.84 18.21
CA ILE A 506 -2.70 33.45 19.53
C ILE A 506 -2.69 32.44 20.69
N ARG A 507 -3.08 31.18 20.46
CA ARG A 507 -3.16 30.12 21.49
C ARG A 507 -1.85 29.86 22.23
N SER A 508 -0.72 29.97 21.53
CA SER A 508 0.61 29.79 22.10
C SER A 508 1.18 31.05 22.80
N GLN A 509 0.53 32.20 22.64
CA GLN A 509 1.08 33.51 23.00
C GLN A 509 0.52 34.05 24.32
N ALA A 510 -0.74 33.73 24.63
CA ALA A 510 -1.46 34.20 25.81
C ALA A 510 -2.01 33.02 26.64
N PRO A 511 -2.28 33.21 27.95
CA PRO A 511 -2.92 32.20 28.78
C PRO A 511 -4.41 32.11 28.47
N TRP A 512 -4.91 30.91 28.17
CA TRP A 512 -6.31 30.66 27.81
C TRP A 512 -7.09 30.10 29.00
N LEU A 513 -8.21 30.72 29.33
CA LEU A 513 -9.09 30.34 30.41
C LEU A 513 -10.45 29.90 29.87
N ASP A 514 -10.71 28.60 30.00
CA ASP A 514 -12.04 28.03 29.83
C ASP A 514 -12.89 28.37 31.06
N VAL A 515 -14.01 29.05 30.81
CA VAL A 515 -14.95 29.48 31.85
C VAL A 515 -16.28 28.72 31.81
N THR A 516 -16.37 27.61 31.08
CA THR A 516 -17.55 26.73 31.12
C THR A 516 -17.77 26.15 32.52
N GLY A 517 -19.01 26.21 33.03
CA GLY A 517 -19.39 25.69 34.35
C GLY A 517 -18.83 26.50 35.54
N THR A 518 -18.38 27.73 35.32
CA THR A 518 -17.86 28.60 36.38
C THR A 518 -18.96 29.34 37.13
N ILE A 519 -20.13 29.51 36.50
CA ILE A 519 -21.28 30.18 37.07
C ILE A 519 -22.25 29.15 37.67
N THR A 520 -22.81 29.48 38.85
CA THR A 520 -23.79 28.60 39.48
C THR A 520 -25.08 28.56 38.65
N PRO A 521 -25.76 27.41 38.53
CA PRO A 521 -27.04 27.32 37.81
C PRO A 521 -28.15 28.23 38.37
N ALA A 522 -28.03 28.63 39.64
CA ALA A 522 -28.92 29.59 40.30
C ALA A 522 -28.43 31.05 40.18
N GLY A 523 -27.38 31.31 39.39
CA GLY A 523 -26.70 32.61 39.30
C GLY A 523 -27.63 33.75 38.87
N SER A 524 -28.54 33.49 37.93
CA SER A 524 -29.51 34.50 37.45
C SER A 524 -30.43 35.01 38.56
N ALA A 525 -30.85 34.15 39.51
CA ALA A 525 -31.67 34.54 40.65
C ALA A 525 -30.88 35.30 41.72
N LEU A 526 -29.57 35.03 41.84
CA LEU A 526 -28.68 35.65 42.83
C LEU A 526 -28.03 36.94 42.34
N ALA A 527 -28.01 37.18 41.02
CA ALA A 527 -27.36 38.32 40.39
C ALA A 527 -27.78 39.67 41.01
N LEU A 528 -29.08 39.88 41.24
CA LEU A 528 -29.61 41.12 41.83
C LEU A 528 -29.08 41.40 43.25
N ILE A 529 -28.86 40.34 44.04
CA ILE A 529 -28.33 40.46 45.40
C ILE A 529 -26.83 40.76 45.34
N VAL A 530 -26.09 40.06 44.49
CA VAL A 530 -24.63 40.21 44.38
C VAL A 530 -24.24 41.54 43.75
N PHE A 531 -25.02 42.03 42.78
CA PHE A 531 -24.80 43.32 42.12
C PHE A 531 -25.43 44.52 42.84
N ALA A 532 -26.01 44.30 44.03
CA ALA A 532 -26.56 45.38 44.84
C ALA A 532 -25.46 46.40 45.22
N PRO A 533 -25.75 47.72 45.28
CA PRO A 533 -24.77 48.76 45.61
C PRO A 533 -23.99 48.52 46.91
N ALA A 534 -24.59 47.83 47.89
CA ALA A 534 -23.96 47.48 49.15
C ALA A 534 -22.79 46.48 49.01
N ASN A 535 -22.76 45.72 47.92
CA ASN A 535 -21.76 44.69 47.63
C ASN A 535 -20.69 45.15 46.64
N VAL A 536 -20.78 46.40 46.15
CA VAL A 536 -19.84 46.99 45.20
C VAL A 536 -18.53 47.32 45.92
N ARG A 537 -17.40 46.87 45.36
CA ARG A 537 -16.05 47.02 45.94
C ARG A 537 -15.05 47.26 44.82
N GLN A 538 -13.93 47.92 45.15
CA GLN A 538 -12.88 48.21 44.18
C GLN A 538 -11.58 47.55 44.59
N LEU A 539 -10.94 46.81 43.67
CA LEU A 539 -9.60 46.29 43.91
C LEU A 539 -8.56 47.41 43.97
N ASP A 540 -7.67 47.35 44.94
CA ASP A 540 -6.37 48.00 44.90
C ASP A 540 -5.26 46.97 44.69
N PRO A 541 -4.65 46.93 43.50
CA PRO A 541 -3.52 46.04 43.27
C PRO A 541 -2.29 46.45 44.11
N GLY A 542 -2.17 47.72 44.51
CA GLY A 542 -0.96 48.27 45.12
C GLY A 542 0.22 48.30 44.15
N GLU A 543 1.45 48.29 44.68
CA GLU A 543 2.69 48.29 43.89
C GLU A 543 3.08 46.90 43.40
N ARG A 544 3.60 46.84 42.16
CA ARG A 544 4.04 45.59 41.53
C ARG A 544 5.25 45.05 42.30
N THR A 545 5.24 43.76 42.57
CA THR A 545 6.32 43.08 43.28
C THR A 545 7.54 42.96 42.35
N GLU A 546 8.66 43.57 42.72
CA GLU A 546 9.90 43.47 41.95
C GLU A 546 10.66 42.16 42.24
N ASP A 547 10.58 41.68 43.48
CA ASP A 547 11.22 40.42 43.88
C ASP A 547 10.34 39.22 43.53
N ILE A 548 10.74 38.51 42.48
CA ILE A 548 10.14 37.24 42.03
C ILE A 548 10.98 36.02 42.41
N SER A 549 12.08 36.20 43.13
CA SER A 549 13.01 35.12 43.53
C SER A 549 12.33 33.99 44.31
N PRO A 550 11.36 34.26 45.22
CA PRO A 550 10.67 33.19 45.93
C PRO A 550 9.88 32.24 45.01
N ALA A 551 9.46 32.71 43.83
CA ALA A 551 8.73 31.90 42.86
C ALA A 551 9.60 30.87 42.12
N VAL A 552 10.92 30.85 42.35
CA VAL A 552 11.83 29.83 41.81
C VAL A 552 11.37 28.41 42.17
N VAL A 553 10.78 28.21 43.36
CA VAL A 553 10.25 26.90 43.77
C VAL A 553 9.14 26.42 42.84
N ALA A 554 8.24 27.32 42.43
CA ALA A 554 7.16 26.99 41.51
C ALA A 554 7.69 26.72 40.09
N VAL A 555 8.65 27.54 39.63
CA VAL A 555 9.29 27.38 38.31
C VAL A 555 10.10 26.09 38.23
N ALA A 556 10.86 25.75 39.28
CA ALA A 556 11.75 24.58 39.31
C ALA A 556 11.02 23.26 39.04
N ARG A 557 9.75 23.14 39.45
CA ARG A 557 8.91 21.95 39.22
C ARG A 557 8.66 21.65 37.75
N VAL A 558 8.61 22.69 36.93
CA VAL A 558 8.27 22.62 35.50
C VAL A 558 9.40 23.17 34.60
N ALA A 559 10.58 23.47 35.17
CA ALA A 559 11.67 24.16 34.49
C ALA A 559 12.11 23.46 33.19
N ASN A 560 12.08 22.12 33.15
CA ASN A 560 12.42 21.33 31.96
C ASN A 560 11.45 21.52 30.78
N GLN A 561 10.29 22.13 31.00
CA GLN A 561 9.22 22.32 30.02
C GLN A 561 8.97 23.80 29.68
N LEU A 562 9.71 24.72 30.32
CA LEU A 562 9.55 26.16 30.18
C LEU A 562 10.72 26.77 29.41
N THR A 563 10.41 27.79 28.60
CA THR A 563 11.44 28.72 28.11
C THR A 563 11.82 29.72 29.19
N LEU A 564 12.93 30.45 29.01
CA LEU A 564 13.33 31.53 29.92
C LEU A 564 12.22 32.58 30.07
N VAL A 565 11.57 32.96 28.96
CA VAL A 565 10.47 33.93 28.96
C VAL A 565 9.28 33.39 29.75
N ASN A 566 8.85 32.16 29.48
CA ASN A 566 7.72 31.54 30.20
C ASN A 566 8.03 31.30 31.69
N SER A 567 9.29 31.07 32.04
CA SER A 567 9.74 30.97 33.44
C SER A 567 9.53 32.28 34.20
N LEU A 568 9.89 33.42 33.60
CA LEU A 568 9.67 34.74 34.20
C LEU A 568 8.18 35.10 34.28
N ARG A 569 7.41 34.75 33.25
CA ARG A 569 5.95 34.94 33.22
C ARG A 569 5.28 34.14 34.33
N LEU A 570 5.61 32.86 34.45
CA LEU A 570 5.13 32.00 35.53
C LEU A 570 5.55 32.52 36.91
N ALA A 571 6.81 32.96 37.07
CA ALA A 571 7.29 33.49 38.35
C ALA A 571 6.45 34.71 38.81
N ARG A 572 6.10 35.61 37.88
CA ARG A 572 5.24 36.76 38.17
C ARG A 572 3.81 36.34 38.50
N ALA A 573 3.20 35.48 37.70
CA ALA A 573 1.86 34.95 37.95
C ALA A 573 1.77 34.21 39.30
N ALA A 574 2.79 33.40 39.62
CA ALA A 574 2.94 32.71 40.89
C ALA A 574 3.05 33.68 42.06
N THR A 575 3.85 34.74 41.93
CA THR A 575 4.01 35.76 42.99
C THR A 575 2.68 36.48 43.26
N GLU A 576 1.95 36.87 42.21
CA GLU A 576 0.63 37.50 42.35
C GLU A 576 -0.42 36.52 42.90
N TRP A 577 -0.36 35.24 42.54
CA TRP A 577 -1.21 34.21 43.11
C TRP A 577 -0.99 34.05 44.62
N ILE A 578 0.26 34.06 45.09
CA ILE A 578 0.58 33.98 46.52
C ILE A 578 0.16 35.25 47.26
N ARG A 579 0.28 36.43 46.64
CA ARG A 579 -0.26 37.69 47.19
C ARG A 579 -1.78 37.66 47.32
N LEU A 580 -2.46 37.05 46.36
CA LEU A 580 -3.90 36.84 46.41
C LEU A 580 -4.28 35.82 47.48
N ASN A 581 -3.49 34.77 47.69
CA ASN A 581 -3.79 33.70 48.64
C ASN A 581 -2.81 33.71 49.84
N PRO A 582 -2.91 34.70 50.75
CA PRO A 582 -2.03 34.78 51.90
C PRO A 582 -2.16 33.54 52.79
N GLY A 583 -1.05 32.84 53.00
CA GLY A 583 -0.99 31.59 53.75
C GLY A 583 -0.66 30.36 52.90
N ASN A 584 -0.85 30.46 51.58
CA ASN A 584 -0.38 29.42 50.67
C ASN A 584 1.12 29.58 50.42
N GLN A 585 1.80 28.44 50.22
CA GLN A 585 3.20 28.42 49.81
C GLN A 585 3.31 28.34 48.29
N TYR A 586 4.45 28.74 47.72
CA TYR A 586 4.75 28.57 46.29
C TYR A 586 4.64 27.11 45.82
N GLU A 587 4.72 26.17 46.76
CA GLU A 587 4.50 24.74 46.55
C GLU A 587 3.03 24.32 46.35
N GLN A 588 2.09 25.20 46.66
CA GLN A 588 0.65 24.94 46.62
C GLN A 588 -0.04 25.69 45.48
N ILE A 589 0.74 26.21 44.53
CA ILE A 589 0.20 26.87 43.34
C ILE A 589 -0.55 25.83 42.50
N PRO A 590 -1.78 26.12 42.04
CA PRO A 590 -2.54 25.21 41.21
C PRO A 590 -1.77 24.78 39.96
N ALA A 591 -1.83 23.48 39.65
CA ALA A 591 -1.24 22.93 38.43
C ALA A 591 -1.78 23.64 37.18
N ALA A 592 -3.08 23.95 37.17
CA ALA A 592 -3.73 24.70 36.09
C ALA A 592 -3.07 26.07 35.81
N LEU A 593 -2.60 26.79 36.85
CA LEU A 593 -1.89 28.06 36.65
C LEU A 593 -0.52 27.83 35.99
N THR A 594 0.18 26.75 36.35
CA THR A 594 1.48 26.41 35.77
C THR A 594 1.38 25.93 34.32
N GLU A 595 0.29 25.22 33.98
CA GLU A 595 0.04 24.67 32.65
C GLU A 595 -0.08 25.73 31.57
N PHE A 596 -0.56 26.94 31.90
CA PHE A 596 -0.66 28.05 30.95
C PHE A 596 0.69 28.47 30.34
N PHE A 597 1.81 28.15 30.99
CA PHE A 597 3.14 28.59 30.58
C PHE A 597 4.00 27.46 30.00
N ILE A 598 3.54 26.20 30.13
CA ILE A 598 4.22 25.02 29.58
C ILE A 598 4.15 25.07 28.05
N ASN A 599 5.28 24.82 27.38
CA ASN A 599 5.38 24.88 25.92
C ASN A 599 4.33 23.99 25.23
N GLN A 600 3.29 24.61 24.66
CA GLN A 600 2.25 23.91 23.88
C GLN A 600 2.78 23.29 22.57
N SER A 601 4.01 23.61 22.17
CA SER A 601 4.69 22.98 21.02
C SER A 601 4.89 21.46 21.18
N GLY A 602 4.78 20.92 22.39
CA GLY A 602 4.83 19.47 22.64
C GLY A 602 3.54 18.69 22.38
N GLN A 603 2.37 19.36 22.31
CA GLN A 603 1.08 18.65 22.14
C GLN A 603 0.78 18.27 20.69
N SER A 604 1.34 18.98 19.70
CA SER A 604 1.22 18.61 18.28
C SER A 604 1.92 17.27 17.95
N GLY A 605 2.90 16.86 18.75
CA GLY A 605 3.58 15.56 18.61
C GLY A 605 2.77 14.35 19.09
N ARG A 606 1.75 14.54 19.93
CA ARG A 606 0.97 13.45 20.53
C ARG A 606 -0.26 13.04 19.71
N MET A 607 -0.75 13.90 18.81
CA MET A 607 -1.83 13.56 17.88
C MET A 607 -1.35 12.80 16.64
N LYS A 608 -0.06 12.82 16.30
CA LYS A 608 0.49 12.05 15.16
C LYS A 608 0.77 10.57 15.45
N SER A 609 0.48 10.07 16.66
CA SER A 609 0.67 8.65 17.01
C SER A 609 -0.65 7.87 17.15
N LYS A 610 -1.77 8.45 16.72
CA LYS A 610 -3.07 7.77 16.59
C LYS A 610 -3.73 8.19 15.28
N SER A 611 -3.08 7.83 14.17
CA SER A 611 -3.72 7.75 12.86
C SER A 611 -3.38 6.39 12.28
#